data_AF-A0AAJ2THI7-F1
#
_entry.id   AF-A0AAJ2THI7-F1
#
_cell.length_a   1.000
_cell.length_b   1.000
_cell.length_c   1.000
_cell.angle_alpha   90.00
_cell.angle_beta   90.00
_cell.angle_gamma   90.00
#
_symmetry.space_group_name_H-M   'P 1'
#
loop_
_entity.id
_entity.type
_entity.pdbx_description
1 polymer ?
#
loop_
_entity_poly.entity_id
_entity_poly.type
_entity_poly.pdbx_seq_one_letter_code
_entity_poly.pdbx_strand_id
1 'polypeptide(L)'
;MVEEFDMYSFLPIEFSVTHVYGNKFEICAKQPYFDFFKTAKESYQYAAYFNAPTQNTLLKIPKSDRAVSAVFEYESGRIVLLPMPYYEADYENNDYWEKYGKIYLSELFKLNDKLSSSINDYVLPEWANNFFILNEDEELEKLNKERDKLTKIQKGIDKRENVISIIQRYKTLVTSSGNQLEEIVKVVLSEIGFRMLDAEQGRSDIIAEYKNINIVAEIKGVTKSAAEKHAAQLEKWVAMFIEDNEHSAKPILIVNGYCDTPLFERREDVFPNQMLKYAEARNHCLLTTAQLLCLYIELKKNPSCSDELIQELLSTVGKYPRYTKPEDYLLSQ
;
A
#
# COMPACT_ATOMS: atom_id res chain seq x y z
N MET A 1 -10.19 32.03 -62.22
CA MET A 1 -9.60 30.69 -62.08
C MET A 1 -8.77 30.74 -60.81
N VAL A 2 -9.18 30.01 -59.77
CA VAL A 2 -8.29 29.77 -58.63
C VAL A 2 -7.42 28.62 -59.09
N GLU A 3 -6.12 28.86 -59.26
CA GLU A 3 -5.18 27.75 -59.49
C GLU A 3 -5.21 26.86 -58.24
N GLU A 4 -5.52 25.58 -58.42
CA GLU A 4 -5.38 24.60 -57.36
C GLU A 4 -3.91 24.57 -56.95
N PHE A 5 -3.66 24.94 -55.69
CA PHE A 5 -2.33 24.94 -55.12
C PHE A 5 -1.95 23.52 -54.72
N ASP A 6 -0.93 22.96 -55.38
CA ASP A 6 -0.39 21.66 -55.02
C ASP A 6 0.33 21.75 -53.66
N MET A 7 -0.34 21.27 -52.61
CA MET A 7 0.17 21.26 -51.24
C MET A 7 1.46 20.44 -51.08
N TYR A 8 1.77 19.53 -52.00
CA TYR A 8 2.97 18.71 -51.95
C TYR A 8 4.17 19.38 -52.62
N SER A 9 3.97 20.45 -53.38
CA SER A 9 5.05 21.17 -54.09
C SER A 9 6.10 21.82 -53.17
N PHE A 10 5.81 21.94 -51.86
CA PHE A 10 6.75 22.44 -50.83
C PHE A 10 7.64 21.36 -50.25
N LEU A 11 7.31 20.08 -50.48
CA LEU A 11 8.14 19.00 -49.99
C LEU A 11 9.39 18.92 -50.88
N PRO A 12 10.58 18.79 -50.30
CA PRO A 12 11.81 18.73 -51.08
C PRO A 12 12.07 17.33 -51.67
N ILE A 13 11.00 16.58 -51.93
CA ILE A 13 11.00 15.23 -52.51
C ILE A 13 9.94 15.17 -53.62
N GLU A 14 10.26 14.55 -54.75
CA GLU A 14 9.27 14.31 -55.81
C GLU A 14 8.27 13.24 -55.36
N PHE A 15 6.99 13.59 -55.41
CA PHE A 15 5.96 12.78 -54.78
C PHE A 15 4.64 12.86 -55.53
N SER A 16 4.17 11.71 -56.04
CA SER A 16 2.86 11.59 -56.70
C SER A 16 1.88 10.91 -55.76
N VAL A 17 0.86 11.66 -55.34
CA VAL A 17 -0.15 11.21 -54.38
C VAL A 17 -1.43 10.83 -55.08
N THR A 18 -2.02 9.68 -54.68
CA THR A 18 -3.40 9.35 -55.02
C THR A 18 -4.25 9.37 -53.75
N HIS A 19 -5.24 10.25 -53.73
CA HIS A 19 -6.15 10.41 -52.59
C HIS A 19 -7.14 9.24 -52.50
N VAL A 20 -7.16 8.59 -51.34
CA VAL A 20 -8.12 7.54 -51.00
C VAL A 20 -8.10 7.30 -49.49
N TYR A 21 -9.27 7.06 -48.91
CA TYR A 21 -9.40 6.79 -47.48
C TYR A 21 -9.37 5.29 -47.17
N GLY A 22 -8.76 4.92 -46.05
CA GLY A 22 -8.86 3.59 -45.48
C GLY A 22 -8.05 3.39 -44.21
N ASN A 23 -8.25 2.24 -43.57
CA ASN A 23 -7.73 1.93 -42.23
C ASN A 23 -7.09 0.53 -42.13
N LYS A 24 -6.84 -0.13 -43.27
CA LYS A 24 -6.17 -1.42 -43.33
C LYS A 24 -4.71 -1.22 -43.70
N PHE A 25 -3.81 -1.71 -42.85
CA PHE A 25 -2.37 -1.50 -42.98
C PHE A 25 -1.60 -2.82 -42.96
N GLU A 26 -0.49 -2.85 -43.68
CA GLU A 26 0.61 -3.79 -43.48
C GLU A 26 1.83 -2.99 -42.99
N ILE A 27 2.34 -3.34 -41.80
CA ILE A 27 3.48 -2.64 -41.19
C ILE A 27 4.78 -3.21 -41.76
N CYS A 28 5.53 -2.38 -42.48
CA CYS A 28 6.86 -2.72 -43.02
C CYS A 28 8.00 -2.06 -42.22
N ALA A 29 7.66 -1.14 -41.32
CA ALA A 29 8.58 -0.38 -40.50
C ALA A 29 9.51 -1.26 -39.65
N LYS A 30 10.77 -0.83 -39.55
CA LYS A 30 11.73 -1.30 -38.54
C LYS A 30 11.70 -0.40 -37.31
N GLN A 31 12.38 -0.80 -36.24
CA GLN A 31 12.60 0.10 -35.09
C GLN A 31 13.37 1.36 -35.51
N PRO A 32 13.08 2.54 -34.93
CA PRO A 32 12.10 2.80 -33.85
C PRO A 32 10.65 3.00 -34.33
N TYR A 33 10.41 3.10 -35.63
CA TYR A 33 9.10 3.42 -36.22
C TYR A 33 8.03 2.33 -35.99
N PHE A 34 8.46 1.07 -35.93
CA PHE A 34 7.57 -0.07 -35.69
C PHE A 34 6.74 0.07 -34.40
N ASP A 35 7.37 0.52 -33.31
CA ASP A 35 6.70 0.68 -32.01
C ASP A 35 5.56 1.70 -32.07
N PHE A 36 5.78 2.82 -32.77
CA PHE A 36 4.78 3.85 -32.99
C PHE A 36 3.57 3.28 -33.72
N PHE A 37 3.75 2.66 -34.88
CA PHE A 37 2.64 2.14 -35.68
C PHE A 37 1.91 0.98 -35.01
N LYS A 38 2.63 0.14 -34.26
CA LYS A 38 1.99 -0.96 -33.53
C LYS A 38 1.09 -0.44 -32.41
N THR A 39 1.54 0.57 -31.67
CA THR A 39 0.86 1.07 -30.47
C THR A 39 -0.24 2.07 -30.81
N ALA A 40 0.00 2.97 -31.76
CA ALA A 40 -0.95 4.00 -32.19
C ALA A 40 -1.92 3.54 -33.29
N LYS A 41 -2.01 2.23 -33.57
CA LYS A 41 -2.76 1.67 -34.71
C LYS A 41 -4.23 2.13 -34.80
N GLU A 42 -4.89 2.28 -33.66
CA GLU A 42 -6.30 2.71 -33.56
C GLU A 42 -6.46 4.24 -33.61
N SER A 43 -5.37 4.97 -33.82
CA SER A 43 -5.32 6.42 -33.73
C SER A 43 -5.11 7.12 -35.08
N TYR A 44 -4.98 6.36 -36.17
CA TYR A 44 -4.73 6.91 -37.50
C TYR A 44 -5.40 6.12 -38.64
N GLN A 45 -5.60 6.80 -39.76
CA GLN A 45 -6.06 6.30 -41.06
C GLN A 45 -5.15 6.81 -42.18
N TYR A 46 -5.21 6.22 -43.37
CA TYR A 46 -4.60 6.84 -44.55
C TYR A 46 -5.66 7.59 -45.35
N ALA A 47 -5.33 8.79 -45.83
CA ALA A 47 -6.14 9.60 -46.75
C ALA A 47 -5.55 9.65 -48.17
N ALA A 48 -4.41 8.98 -48.35
CA ALA A 48 -3.64 8.96 -49.58
C ALA A 48 -2.70 7.76 -49.59
N TYR A 49 -2.33 7.32 -50.80
CA TYR A 49 -1.17 6.47 -51.01
C TYR A 49 -0.27 7.04 -52.11
N PHE A 50 0.94 6.51 -52.16
CA PHE A 50 1.99 6.94 -53.07
C PHE A 50 2.95 5.78 -53.35
N ASN A 51 3.86 5.98 -54.30
CA ASN A 51 4.95 5.05 -54.56
C ASN A 51 6.17 5.46 -53.75
N ALA A 52 6.78 4.51 -53.04
CA ALA A 52 8.05 4.70 -52.35
C ALA A 52 8.92 3.45 -52.49
N PRO A 53 10.26 3.60 -52.51
CA PRO A 53 11.16 2.46 -52.47
C PRO A 53 10.85 1.58 -51.26
N THR A 54 10.88 0.25 -51.41
CA THR A 54 10.52 -0.70 -50.34
C THR A 54 11.32 -0.47 -49.05
N GLN A 55 12.57 -0.03 -49.15
CA GLN A 55 13.44 0.26 -48.00
C GLN A 55 13.03 1.51 -47.21
N ASN A 56 12.28 2.42 -47.83
CA ASN A 56 11.77 3.66 -47.24
C ASN A 56 10.35 3.50 -46.69
N THR A 57 9.60 2.50 -47.17
CA THR A 57 8.20 2.26 -46.82
C THR A 57 8.04 1.79 -45.37
N LEU A 58 7.25 2.54 -44.60
CA LEU A 58 6.94 2.24 -43.21
C LEU A 58 5.58 1.53 -43.06
N LEU A 59 4.58 1.97 -43.82
CA LEU A 59 3.26 1.35 -43.91
C LEU A 59 2.82 1.24 -45.38
N LYS A 60 2.10 0.18 -45.73
CA LYS A 60 1.47 0.01 -47.05
C LYS A 60 0.07 -0.56 -46.97
N ILE A 61 -0.69 -0.42 -48.06
CA ILE A 61 -2.01 -1.06 -48.21
C ILE A 61 -1.81 -2.57 -48.40
N PRO A 62 -2.49 -3.44 -47.62
CA PRO A 62 -2.33 -4.88 -47.70
C PRO A 62 -2.48 -5.44 -49.13
N LYS A 63 -1.60 -6.39 -49.49
CA LYS A 63 -1.59 -7.03 -50.81
C LYS A 63 -1.34 -6.06 -51.98
N SER A 64 -0.68 -4.94 -51.72
CA SER A 64 -0.21 -4.01 -52.75
C SER A 64 1.15 -3.42 -52.36
N ASP A 65 1.82 -2.78 -53.32
CA ASP A 65 3.07 -2.03 -53.09
C ASP A 65 2.84 -0.54 -52.81
N ARG A 66 1.58 -0.14 -52.57
CA ARG A 66 1.19 1.26 -52.36
C ARG A 66 1.50 1.69 -50.93
N ALA A 67 2.47 2.59 -50.77
CA ALA A 67 2.88 3.13 -49.48
C ALA A 67 1.88 4.17 -48.97
N VAL A 68 1.64 4.17 -47.67
CA VAL A 68 0.83 5.19 -46.96
C VAL A 68 1.63 5.91 -45.87
N SER A 69 2.86 5.45 -45.61
CA SER A 69 3.84 6.10 -44.75
C SER A 69 5.23 5.68 -45.21
N ALA A 70 6.18 6.63 -45.21
CA ALA A 70 7.56 6.40 -45.60
C ALA A 70 8.50 7.37 -44.89
N VAL A 71 9.79 7.02 -44.86
CA VAL A 71 10.87 7.89 -44.40
C VAL A 71 11.83 8.17 -45.55
N PHE A 72 12.24 9.42 -45.69
CA PHE A 72 13.23 9.88 -46.65
C PHE A 72 14.35 10.61 -45.93
N GLU A 73 15.60 10.26 -46.21
CA GLU A 73 16.74 11.07 -45.78
C GLU A 73 16.77 12.35 -46.63
N TYR A 74 16.96 13.50 -45.99
CA TYR A 74 17.06 14.79 -46.65
C TYR A 74 18.10 15.65 -45.95
N GLU A 75 19.19 15.95 -46.67
CA GLU A 75 20.38 16.61 -46.12
C GLU A 75 20.90 15.91 -44.85
N SER A 76 20.98 16.62 -43.72
CA SER A 76 21.38 16.09 -42.42
C SER A 76 20.22 15.57 -41.57
N GLY A 77 19.01 15.48 -42.14
CA GLY A 77 17.79 15.13 -41.43
C GLY A 77 16.95 14.09 -42.15
N ARG A 78 15.74 13.88 -41.63
CA ARG A 78 14.77 12.92 -42.16
C ARG A 78 13.40 13.56 -42.31
N ILE A 79 12.72 13.22 -43.39
CA ILE A 79 11.30 13.51 -43.62
C ILE A 79 10.54 12.22 -43.35
N VAL A 80 9.71 12.22 -42.31
CA VAL A 80 8.87 11.08 -41.94
C VAL A 80 7.43 11.43 -42.30
N LEU A 81 6.87 10.73 -43.28
CA LEU A 81 5.46 10.88 -43.66
C LEU A 81 4.62 9.96 -42.79
N LEU A 82 3.79 10.53 -41.93
CA LEU A 82 2.89 9.78 -41.05
C LEU A 82 1.47 9.69 -41.64
N PRO A 83 0.73 8.61 -41.35
CA PRO A 83 -0.68 8.52 -41.68
C PRO A 83 -1.47 9.61 -40.91
N MET A 84 -2.63 9.95 -41.46
CA MET A 84 -3.48 11.00 -40.92
C MET A 84 -4.12 10.54 -39.60
N PRO A 85 -4.00 11.30 -38.50
CA PRO A 85 -4.74 10.98 -37.28
C PRO A 85 -6.24 11.10 -37.54
N TYR A 86 -7.05 10.33 -36.83
CA TYR A 86 -8.49 10.57 -36.81
C TYR A 86 -8.79 11.93 -36.18
N TYR A 87 -9.76 12.67 -36.70
CA TYR A 87 -10.25 13.88 -36.03
C TYR A 87 -11.28 13.53 -34.96
N GLU A 88 -11.52 14.45 -34.02
CA GLU A 88 -12.53 14.30 -32.96
C GLU A 88 -13.91 13.87 -33.52
N ALA A 89 -14.31 14.42 -34.67
CA ALA A 89 -15.55 14.09 -35.37
C ALA A 89 -15.60 12.68 -35.99
N ASP A 90 -14.45 12.01 -36.13
CA ASP A 90 -14.34 10.67 -36.71
C ASP A 90 -14.43 9.55 -35.64
N TYR A 91 -14.47 9.91 -34.34
CA TYR A 91 -14.60 8.95 -33.24
C TYR A 91 -16.06 8.73 -32.82
N GLU A 92 -16.42 7.49 -32.52
CA GLU A 92 -17.78 7.11 -32.08
C GLU A 92 -18.19 7.75 -30.73
N ASN A 93 -17.21 8.11 -29.88
CA ASN A 93 -17.41 8.75 -28.58
C ASN A 93 -16.17 9.62 -28.22
N ASN A 94 -16.40 10.76 -27.58
CA ASN A 94 -15.38 11.65 -27.00
C ASN A 94 -14.39 10.92 -26.09
N ASP A 95 -14.85 9.93 -25.31
CA ASP A 95 -13.96 9.13 -24.44
C ASP A 95 -12.93 8.31 -25.25
N TYR A 96 -13.30 7.90 -26.46
CA TYR A 96 -12.42 7.18 -27.38
C TYR A 96 -11.38 8.12 -27.98
N TRP A 97 -11.80 9.30 -28.42
CA TRP A 97 -10.90 10.36 -28.90
C TRP A 97 -9.85 10.73 -27.87
N GLU A 98 -10.24 11.01 -26.63
CA GLU A 98 -9.30 11.45 -25.60
C GLU A 98 -8.25 10.36 -25.30
N LYS A 99 -8.68 9.09 -25.25
CA LYS A 99 -7.78 7.95 -25.03
C LYS A 99 -6.78 7.79 -26.18
N TYR A 100 -7.25 7.70 -27.42
CA TYR A 100 -6.39 7.38 -28.57
C TYR A 100 -5.58 8.59 -29.05
N GLY A 101 -6.09 9.81 -28.89
CA GLY A 101 -5.32 11.04 -29.09
C GLY A 101 -4.13 11.14 -28.13
N LYS A 102 -4.32 10.81 -26.84
CA LYS A 102 -3.22 10.73 -25.86
C LYS A 102 -2.20 9.66 -26.23
N ILE A 103 -2.64 8.49 -26.70
CA ILE A 103 -1.75 7.42 -27.17
C ILE A 103 -0.93 7.91 -28.37
N TYR A 104 -1.56 8.51 -29.38
CA TYR A 104 -0.88 9.01 -30.56
C TYR A 104 0.21 10.04 -30.21
N LEU A 105 -0.12 11.05 -29.40
CA LEU A 105 0.84 12.09 -28.99
C LEU A 105 1.98 11.50 -28.15
N SER A 106 1.66 10.62 -27.19
CA SER A 106 2.67 9.94 -26.36
C SER A 106 3.66 9.13 -27.20
N GLU A 107 3.17 8.33 -28.15
CA GLU A 107 4.03 7.54 -29.03
C GLU A 107 4.82 8.42 -30.02
N LEU A 108 4.23 9.53 -30.47
CA LEU A 108 4.94 10.51 -31.30
C LEU A 108 6.12 11.14 -30.55
N PHE A 109 5.93 11.53 -29.29
CA PHE A 109 7.02 12.04 -28.46
C PHE A 109 8.11 10.99 -28.21
N LYS A 110 7.73 9.74 -27.90
CA LYS A 110 8.71 8.64 -27.76
C LYS A 110 9.49 8.39 -29.05
N LEU A 111 8.81 8.46 -30.20
CA LEU A 111 9.48 8.34 -31.50
C LEU A 111 10.45 9.49 -31.71
N ASN A 112 10.05 10.73 -31.41
CA ASN A 112 10.92 11.90 -31.47
C ASN A 112 12.15 11.78 -30.54
N ASP A 113 11.97 11.29 -29.31
CA ASP A 113 13.05 11.08 -28.36
C ASP A 113 14.04 10.02 -28.86
N LYS A 114 13.52 8.90 -29.38
CA LYS A 114 14.35 7.85 -30.01
C LYS A 114 15.10 8.36 -31.24
N LEU A 115 14.48 9.23 -32.05
CA LEU A 115 15.11 9.80 -33.25
C LEU A 115 16.11 10.92 -32.93
N SER A 116 15.92 11.65 -31.83
CA SER A 116 16.79 12.74 -31.36
C SER A 116 17.94 12.27 -30.44
N SER A 117 17.96 10.99 -30.09
CA SER A 117 18.93 10.37 -29.18
C SER A 117 20.42 10.57 -29.54
N SER A 118 20.76 10.93 -30.79
CA SER A 118 22.13 11.31 -31.14
C SER A 118 22.61 12.62 -30.53
N ILE A 119 21.71 13.49 -30.05
CA ILE A 119 22.04 14.77 -29.41
C ILE A 119 22.04 14.65 -27.88
N ASN A 120 21.18 13.80 -27.32
CA ASN A 120 20.97 13.69 -25.86
C ASN A 120 21.95 12.75 -25.13
N ASP A 121 22.77 11.98 -25.85
CA ASP A 121 23.78 11.09 -25.25
C ASP A 121 25.14 11.78 -24.98
N TYR A 122 25.28 13.07 -25.31
CA TYR A 122 26.48 13.83 -24.95
C TYR A 122 26.45 14.18 -23.46
N VAL A 123 27.01 13.28 -22.65
CA VAL A 123 27.31 13.56 -21.25
C VAL A 123 28.49 14.53 -21.21
N LEU A 124 28.29 15.67 -20.55
CA LEU A 124 29.36 16.63 -20.33
C LEU A 124 30.56 15.91 -19.68
N PRO A 125 31.80 16.16 -20.15
CA PRO A 125 32.96 15.58 -19.51
C PRO A 125 33.07 16.10 -18.07
N GLU A 126 33.57 15.30 -17.13
CA GLU A 126 33.56 15.66 -15.69
C GLU A 126 34.21 17.01 -15.39
N TRP A 127 35.25 17.39 -16.16
CA TRP A 127 35.94 18.67 -15.99
C TRP A 127 35.04 19.89 -16.26
N ALA A 128 33.93 19.71 -16.98
CA ALA A 128 32.95 20.77 -17.22
C ALA A 128 32.31 21.25 -15.91
N ASN A 129 32.24 20.39 -14.88
CA ASN A 129 31.72 20.77 -13.56
C ASN A 129 32.66 21.69 -12.76
N ASN A 130 33.87 21.98 -13.27
CA ASN A 130 34.86 22.82 -12.57
C ASN A 130 34.64 24.33 -12.77
N PHE A 131 33.70 24.72 -13.63
CA PHE A 131 33.32 26.12 -13.83
C PHE A 131 31.81 26.22 -13.97
N PHE A 132 31.26 27.36 -13.58
CA PHE A 132 29.84 27.64 -13.71
C PHE A 132 29.58 28.50 -14.94
N ILE A 133 28.45 28.28 -15.59
CA ILE A 133 27.96 29.14 -16.67
C ILE A 133 26.66 29.84 -16.28
N LEU A 134 26.47 31.08 -16.73
CA LEU A 134 25.26 31.86 -16.45
C LEU A 134 24.99 31.99 -14.94
N ASN A 135 23.83 31.49 -14.49
CA ASN A 135 23.38 31.46 -13.10
C ASN A 135 23.34 30.01 -12.54
N GLU A 136 24.15 29.11 -13.09
CA GLU A 136 24.23 27.71 -12.67
C GLU A 136 24.55 27.58 -11.17
N ASP A 137 25.38 28.46 -10.63
CA ASP A 137 25.69 28.52 -9.19
C ASP A 137 24.44 28.83 -8.35
N GLU A 138 23.65 29.84 -8.73
CA GLU A 138 22.41 30.19 -8.05
C GLU A 138 21.35 29.06 -8.13
N GLU A 139 21.23 28.40 -9.28
CA GLU A 139 20.30 27.27 -9.45
C GLU A 139 20.75 26.02 -8.70
N LEU A 140 22.05 25.73 -8.66
CA LEU A 140 22.61 24.65 -7.84
C LEU A 140 22.35 24.89 -6.34
N GLU A 141 22.46 26.13 -5.87
CA GLU A 141 22.08 26.47 -4.50
C GLU A 141 20.60 26.22 -4.22
N LYS A 142 19.70 26.64 -5.13
CA LYS A 142 18.25 26.42 -4.98
C LYS A 142 17.93 24.93 -4.96
N LEU A 143 18.51 24.16 -5.89
CA LEU A 143 18.35 22.71 -5.97
C LEU A 143 18.82 22.02 -4.68
N ASN A 144 19.97 22.44 -4.12
CA ASN A 144 20.46 21.90 -2.86
C ASN A 144 19.54 22.25 -1.68
N LYS A 145 19.00 23.48 -1.63
CA LYS A 145 17.99 23.88 -0.63
C LYS A 145 16.72 23.04 -0.73
N GLU A 146 16.28 22.67 -1.93
CA GLU A 146 15.15 21.77 -2.14
C GLU A 146 15.45 20.32 -1.72
N ARG A 147 16.64 19.82 -2.08
CA ARG A 147 17.13 18.49 -1.62
C ARG A 147 17.20 18.40 -0.09
N ASP A 148 17.61 19.46 0.59
CA ASP A 148 17.62 19.54 2.05
C ASP A 148 16.21 19.49 2.64
N LYS A 149 15.25 20.19 2.03
CA LYS A 149 13.83 20.12 2.43
C LYS A 149 13.28 18.71 2.24
N LEU A 150 13.55 18.08 1.10
CA LEU A 150 13.15 16.71 0.80
C LEU A 150 13.69 15.74 1.86
N THR A 151 14.97 15.87 2.20
CA THR A 151 15.62 15.05 3.23
C THR A 151 14.97 15.24 4.61
N LYS A 152 14.63 16.48 5.00
CA LYS A 152 13.94 16.77 6.27
C LYS A 152 12.52 16.18 6.31
N ILE A 153 11.78 16.30 5.21
CA ILE A 153 10.43 15.73 5.09
C ILE A 153 10.51 14.21 5.19
N GLN A 154 11.43 13.56 4.47
CA GLN A 154 11.60 12.11 4.51
C GLN A 154 11.89 11.61 5.92
N LYS A 155 12.84 12.22 6.64
CA LYS A 155 13.09 11.90 8.06
C LYS A 155 11.85 12.05 8.93
N GLY A 156 11.00 13.03 8.62
CA GLY A 156 9.72 13.25 9.28
C GLY A 156 8.66 12.18 8.98
N ILE A 157 8.69 11.59 7.79
CA ILE A 157 7.86 10.44 7.38
C ILE A 157 8.33 9.21 8.14
N ASP A 158 9.62 8.86 8.06
CA ASP A 158 10.19 7.68 8.70
C ASP A 158 9.92 7.66 10.21
N LYS A 159 10.03 8.83 10.86
CA LYS A 159 9.70 8.98 12.29
C LYS A 159 8.22 8.66 12.57
N ARG A 160 7.30 9.12 11.73
CA ARG A 160 5.86 8.88 11.90
C ARG A 160 5.49 7.44 11.59
N GLU A 161 6.08 6.85 10.56
CA GLU A 161 5.90 5.44 10.23
C GLU A 161 6.35 4.54 11.37
N ASN A 162 7.50 4.84 11.99
CA ASN A 162 7.96 4.09 13.17
C ASN A 162 6.97 4.22 14.34
N VAL A 163 6.49 5.45 14.64
CA VAL A 163 5.47 5.66 15.68
C VAL A 163 4.19 4.86 15.37
N ILE A 164 3.72 4.87 14.12
CA ILE A 164 2.55 4.09 13.69
C ILE A 164 2.79 2.60 13.87
N SER A 165 3.97 2.09 13.47
CA SER A 165 4.35 0.68 13.61
C SER A 165 4.32 0.23 15.07
N ILE A 166 4.87 1.06 15.99
CA ILE A 166 4.82 0.81 17.44
C ILE A 166 3.37 0.73 17.94
N ILE A 167 2.51 1.67 17.54
CA ILE A 167 1.09 1.69 17.93
C ILE A 167 0.33 0.49 17.34
N GLN A 168 0.61 0.11 16.11
CA GLN A 168 -0.05 -1.02 15.45
C GLN A 168 0.29 -2.36 16.09
N ARG A 169 1.44 -2.49 16.77
CA ARG A 169 1.82 -3.70 17.51
C ARG A 169 0.77 -4.10 18.56
N TYR A 170 0.03 -3.15 19.15
CA TYR A 170 -1.03 -3.51 20.12
C TYR A 170 -2.22 -4.24 19.46
N LYS A 171 -2.38 -4.17 18.13
CA LYS A 171 -3.39 -4.98 17.41
C LYS A 171 -3.11 -6.48 17.53
N THR A 172 -1.89 -6.89 17.84
CA THR A 172 -1.52 -8.28 18.12
C THR A 172 -2.38 -8.89 19.25
N LEU A 173 -2.90 -8.09 20.19
CA LEU A 173 -3.85 -8.56 21.21
C LEU A 173 -5.08 -9.25 20.61
N VAL A 174 -5.57 -8.75 19.48
CA VAL A 174 -6.81 -9.25 18.86
C VAL A 174 -6.56 -10.16 17.66
N THR A 175 -5.34 -10.20 17.12
CA THR A 175 -5.02 -10.98 15.91
C THR A 175 -4.16 -12.22 16.14
N SER A 176 -3.55 -12.40 17.33
CA SER A 176 -2.58 -13.47 17.56
C SER A 176 -3.03 -14.54 18.55
N SER A 177 -2.24 -15.62 18.64
CA SER A 177 -2.37 -16.73 19.59
C SER A 177 -0.99 -17.23 20.04
N GLY A 178 -0.95 -18.09 21.06
CA GLY A 178 0.28 -18.65 21.63
C GLY A 178 1.26 -17.57 22.14
N ASN A 179 2.57 -17.84 21.99
CA ASN A 179 3.62 -16.97 22.53
C ASN A 179 3.52 -15.50 22.08
N GLN A 180 3.08 -15.24 20.84
CA GLN A 180 2.93 -13.86 20.37
C GLN A 180 1.86 -13.09 21.16
N LEU A 181 0.78 -13.78 21.52
CA LEU A 181 -0.29 -13.21 22.33
C LEU A 181 0.17 -12.99 23.77
N GLU A 182 0.87 -13.98 24.35
CA GLU A 182 1.42 -13.90 25.70
C GLU A 182 2.36 -12.70 25.85
N GLU A 183 3.30 -12.52 24.90
CA GLU A 183 4.26 -11.42 24.94
C GLU A 183 3.60 -10.04 24.82
N ILE A 184 2.60 -9.86 23.95
CA ILE A 184 1.91 -8.57 23.87
C ILE A 184 1.04 -8.30 25.11
N VAL A 185 0.44 -9.33 25.72
CA VAL A 185 -0.29 -9.16 26.99
C VAL A 185 0.66 -8.75 28.12
N LYS A 186 1.85 -9.36 28.22
CA LYS A 186 2.88 -8.94 29.20
C LYS A 186 3.27 -7.48 29.04
N VAL A 187 3.52 -7.04 27.80
CA VAL A 187 3.82 -5.63 27.48
C VAL A 187 2.69 -4.72 27.96
N VAL A 188 1.44 -5.05 27.60
CA VAL A 188 0.28 -4.22 27.93
C VAL A 188 0.03 -4.18 29.45
N LEU A 189 0.10 -5.31 30.15
CA LEU A 189 -0.03 -5.35 31.61
C LEU A 189 1.08 -4.51 32.29
N SER A 190 2.32 -4.61 31.80
CA SER A 190 3.44 -3.80 32.31
C SER A 190 3.19 -2.30 32.12
N GLU A 191 2.70 -1.92 30.94
CA GLU A 191 2.43 -0.53 30.60
C GLU A 191 1.24 0.10 31.33
N ILE A 192 0.32 -0.71 31.86
CA ILE A 192 -0.80 -0.25 32.71
C ILE A 192 -0.47 -0.37 34.21
N GLY A 193 0.79 -0.68 34.55
CA GLY A 193 1.33 -0.57 35.91
C GLY A 193 1.51 -1.88 36.67
N PHE A 194 1.32 -3.05 36.03
CA PHE A 194 1.67 -4.32 36.66
C PHE A 194 3.18 -4.56 36.63
N ARG A 195 3.76 -4.96 37.74
CA ARG A 195 5.15 -5.40 37.85
C ARG A 195 5.20 -6.91 37.59
N MET A 196 5.82 -7.33 36.50
CA MET A 196 6.00 -8.76 36.22
C MET A 196 6.85 -9.40 37.32
N LEU A 197 6.42 -10.55 37.82
CA LEU A 197 7.19 -11.39 38.73
C LEU A 197 7.81 -12.53 37.92
N ASP A 198 8.99 -13.00 38.33
CA ASP A 198 9.64 -14.13 37.65
C ASP A 198 8.75 -15.37 37.80
N ALA A 199 8.03 -15.70 36.72
CA ALA A 199 7.37 -16.99 36.61
C ALA A 199 8.47 -18.03 36.37
N GLU A 200 8.66 -18.97 37.29
CA GLU A 200 9.48 -20.13 36.98
C GLU A 200 8.99 -20.79 35.69
N GLN A 201 9.92 -21.19 34.81
CA GLN A 201 9.61 -21.80 33.52
C GLN A 201 8.58 -22.93 33.68
N GLY A 202 7.38 -22.74 33.09
CA GLY A 202 6.34 -23.75 33.03
C GLY A 202 5.27 -23.70 34.14
N ARG A 203 5.20 -22.64 34.97
CA ARG A 203 4.21 -22.52 36.07
C ARG A 203 2.97 -21.65 35.81
N SER A 204 2.96 -20.78 34.80
CA SER A 204 1.78 -20.00 34.32
C SER A 204 2.19 -19.07 33.18
N ASP A 205 1.25 -18.57 32.38
CA ASP A 205 1.56 -17.63 31.30
C ASP A 205 2.07 -16.28 31.84
N ILE A 206 1.46 -15.75 32.93
CA ILE A 206 1.88 -14.51 33.61
C ILE A 206 1.66 -14.59 35.13
N ILE A 207 2.68 -14.17 35.88
CA ILE A 207 2.57 -13.77 37.30
C ILE A 207 2.99 -12.30 37.39
N ALA A 208 2.17 -11.47 38.01
CA ALA A 208 2.48 -10.07 38.17
C ALA A 208 1.88 -9.50 39.45
N GLU A 209 2.31 -8.30 39.83
CA GLU A 209 1.82 -7.60 41.00
C GLU A 209 1.36 -6.20 40.59
N TYR A 210 0.20 -5.78 41.08
CA TYR A 210 -0.21 -4.39 41.03
C TYR A 210 -0.36 -3.85 42.45
N LYS A 211 0.52 -2.90 42.81
CA LYS A 211 0.68 -2.41 44.19
C LYS A 211 1.01 -3.59 45.12
N ASN A 212 0.03 -4.10 45.86
CA ASN A 212 0.18 -5.23 46.79
C ASN A 212 -0.77 -6.39 46.44
N ILE A 213 -1.31 -6.42 45.22
CA ILE A 213 -2.22 -7.46 44.75
C ILE A 213 -1.49 -8.29 43.70
N ASN A 214 -1.18 -9.54 44.04
CA ASN A 214 -0.64 -10.51 43.11
C ASN A 214 -1.74 -10.97 42.15
N ILE A 215 -1.38 -11.19 40.88
CA ILE A 215 -2.22 -11.81 39.87
C ILE A 215 -1.51 -13.03 39.30
N VAL A 216 -2.32 -14.04 38.97
CA VAL A 216 -1.92 -15.17 38.14
C VAL A 216 -2.85 -15.15 36.94
N ALA A 217 -2.28 -15.07 35.74
CA ALA A 217 -3.06 -15.00 34.52
C ALA A 217 -2.72 -16.12 33.54
N GLU A 218 -3.77 -16.68 32.96
CA GLU A 218 -3.72 -17.68 31.89
C GLU A 218 -4.23 -17.02 30.60
N ILE A 219 -3.50 -17.20 29.50
CA ILE A 219 -3.74 -16.53 28.23
C ILE A 219 -4.06 -17.57 27.16
N LYS A 220 -5.16 -17.36 26.43
CA LYS A 220 -5.56 -18.28 25.36
C LYS A 220 -6.01 -17.52 24.12
N GLY A 221 -5.33 -17.77 23.00
CA GLY A 221 -5.84 -17.44 21.67
C GLY A 221 -6.48 -18.67 21.06
N VAL A 222 -7.79 -18.60 20.79
CA VAL A 222 -8.58 -19.73 20.30
C VAL A 222 -9.47 -19.30 19.14
N THR A 223 -9.70 -20.20 18.17
CA THR A 223 -10.59 -19.96 17.01
C THR A 223 -12.07 -20.11 17.35
N LYS A 224 -12.40 -20.34 18.62
CA LYS A 224 -13.76 -20.51 19.15
C LYS A 224 -13.90 -19.76 20.48
N SER A 225 -14.91 -20.10 21.26
CA SER A 225 -15.06 -19.66 22.64
C SER A 225 -14.08 -20.36 23.59
N ALA A 226 -13.90 -19.77 24.76
CA ALA A 226 -13.24 -20.40 25.89
C ALA A 226 -14.04 -21.60 26.40
N ALA A 227 -13.36 -22.53 27.04
CA ALA A 227 -13.91 -23.72 27.66
C ALA A 227 -13.49 -23.81 29.13
N GLU A 228 -14.27 -24.53 29.93
CA GLU A 228 -14.01 -24.75 31.36
C GLU A 228 -12.60 -25.28 31.63
N LYS A 229 -12.04 -26.10 30.73
CA LYS A 229 -10.65 -26.59 30.83
C LYS A 229 -9.60 -25.47 30.96
N HIS A 230 -9.85 -24.29 30.40
CA HIS A 230 -8.94 -23.15 30.50
C HIS A 230 -9.01 -22.51 31.90
N ALA A 231 -10.20 -22.41 32.48
CA ALA A 231 -10.37 -21.99 33.87
C ALA A 231 -9.78 -23.03 34.83
N ALA A 232 -9.96 -24.32 34.57
CA ALA A 232 -9.36 -25.37 35.38
C ALA A 232 -7.82 -25.37 35.33
N GLN A 233 -7.24 -25.04 34.16
CA GLN A 233 -5.79 -24.85 34.03
C GLN A 233 -5.30 -23.65 34.86
N LEU A 234 -5.99 -22.51 34.79
CA LEU A 234 -5.70 -21.35 35.63
C LEU A 234 -5.75 -21.68 37.12
N GLU A 235 -6.76 -22.42 37.56
CA GLU A 235 -6.92 -22.80 38.96
C GLU A 235 -5.72 -23.60 39.49
N LYS A 236 -5.18 -24.51 38.67
CA LYS A 236 -3.98 -25.27 39.02
C LYS A 236 -2.80 -24.34 39.31
N TRP A 237 -2.62 -23.29 38.50
CA TRP A 237 -1.53 -22.33 38.68
C TRP A 237 -1.71 -21.45 39.91
N VAL A 238 -2.94 -21.04 40.22
CA VAL A 238 -3.24 -20.30 41.45
C VAL A 238 -2.94 -21.14 42.68
N ALA A 239 -3.32 -22.42 42.69
CA ALA A 239 -3.03 -23.33 43.80
C ALA A 239 -1.52 -23.47 44.04
N MET A 240 -0.75 -23.66 42.97
CA MET A 240 0.72 -23.70 43.05
C MET A 240 1.31 -22.39 43.58
N PHE A 241 0.82 -21.23 43.10
CA PHE A 241 1.29 -19.93 43.58
C PHE A 241 1.07 -19.76 45.09
N ILE A 242 -0.10 -20.17 45.60
CA ILE A 242 -0.44 -20.10 47.02
C ILE A 242 0.47 -21.01 47.85
N GLU A 243 0.73 -22.23 47.37
CA GLU A 243 1.66 -23.18 48.01
C GLU A 243 3.09 -22.60 48.13
N ASP A 244 3.55 -21.90 47.09
CA ASP A 244 4.92 -21.36 47.03
C ASP A 244 5.10 -20.04 47.81
N ASN A 245 4.07 -19.18 47.87
CA ASN A 245 4.22 -17.79 48.32
C ASN A 245 3.44 -17.46 49.60
N GLU A 246 2.61 -18.37 50.12
CA GLU A 246 1.72 -18.17 51.29
C GLU A 246 0.73 -16.98 51.17
N HIS A 247 0.63 -16.37 49.98
CA HIS A 247 -0.26 -15.26 49.67
C HIS A 247 -1.24 -15.65 48.56
N SER A 248 -2.46 -15.10 48.61
CA SER A 248 -3.42 -15.25 47.52
C SER A 248 -3.03 -14.39 46.32
N ALA A 249 -3.40 -14.87 45.12
CA ALA A 249 -3.35 -14.09 43.90
C ALA A 249 -4.75 -14.01 43.30
N LYS A 250 -5.02 -12.95 42.54
CA LYS A 250 -6.22 -12.81 41.74
C LYS A 250 -6.08 -13.63 40.45
N PRO A 251 -6.90 -14.68 40.23
CA PRO A 251 -6.94 -15.39 38.96
C PRO A 251 -7.56 -14.53 37.86
N ILE A 252 -6.88 -14.42 36.72
CA ILE A 252 -7.39 -13.74 35.52
C ILE A 252 -7.23 -14.65 34.30
N LEU A 253 -8.35 -15.00 33.65
CA LEU A 253 -8.33 -15.71 32.37
C LEU A 253 -8.49 -14.70 31.24
N ILE A 254 -7.45 -14.55 30.41
CA ILE A 254 -7.40 -13.60 29.31
C ILE A 254 -7.54 -14.34 27.97
N VAL A 255 -8.59 -14.06 27.20
CA VAL A 255 -8.90 -14.85 25.99
C VAL A 255 -9.06 -13.99 24.74
N ASN A 256 -8.29 -14.30 23.70
CA ASN A 256 -8.56 -13.86 22.33
C ASN A 256 -9.43 -14.92 21.64
N GLY A 257 -10.73 -14.84 21.84
CA GLY A 257 -11.70 -15.73 21.21
C GLY A 257 -11.97 -15.36 19.75
N TYR A 258 -12.21 -16.38 18.92
CA TYR A 258 -12.43 -16.22 17.47
C TYR A 258 -11.30 -15.44 16.79
N CYS A 259 -10.05 -15.75 17.15
CA CYS A 259 -8.87 -14.97 16.76
C CYS A 259 -8.60 -14.94 15.24
N ASP A 260 -9.19 -15.87 14.49
CA ASP A 260 -9.16 -16.01 13.04
C ASP A 260 -10.27 -15.21 12.32
N THR A 261 -11.20 -14.61 13.06
CA THR A 261 -12.27 -13.76 12.53
C THR A 261 -11.94 -12.28 12.75
N PRO A 262 -12.21 -11.36 11.78
CA PRO A 262 -12.06 -9.93 11.97
C PRO A 262 -12.79 -9.43 13.23
N LEU A 263 -12.15 -8.55 14.01
CA LEU A 263 -12.62 -8.15 15.35
C LEU A 263 -14.10 -7.72 15.36
N PHE A 264 -14.51 -6.87 14.40
CA PHE A 264 -15.86 -6.32 14.32
C PHE A 264 -16.89 -7.26 13.69
N GLU A 265 -16.48 -8.44 13.24
CA GLU A 265 -17.34 -9.50 12.71
C GLU A 265 -17.59 -10.61 13.73
N ARG A 266 -16.90 -10.61 14.88
CA ARG A 266 -17.12 -11.57 15.96
C ARG A 266 -18.48 -11.31 16.62
N ARG A 267 -19.37 -12.30 16.61
CA ARG A 267 -20.74 -12.16 17.17
C ARG A 267 -20.98 -13.07 18.36
N GLU A 268 -20.21 -14.12 18.48
CA GLU A 268 -20.36 -15.16 19.48
C GLU A 268 -19.69 -14.78 20.80
N ASP A 269 -20.26 -15.26 21.90
CA ASP A 269 -19.75 -15.02 23.24
C ASP A 269 -18.46 -15.82 23.50
N VAL A 270 -17.39 -15.11 23.85
CA VAL A 270 -16.10 -15.73 24.18
C VAL A 270 -16.19 -16.59 25.44
N PHE A 271 -17.07 -16.26 26.38
CA PHE A 271 -17.19 -16.94 27.67
C PHE A 271 -18.59 -17.56 27.84
N PRO A 272 -18.80 -18.81 27.40
CA PRO A 272 -20.12 -19.44 27.41
C PRO A 272 -20.62 -19.70 28.84
N ASN A 273 -21.94 -19.67 29.05
CA ASN A 273 -22.58 -19.85 30.37
C ASN A 273 -22.15 -21.13 31.12
N GLN A 274 -21.75 -22.18 30.38
CA GLN A 274 -21.33 -23.45 30.97
C GLN A 274 -20.09 -23.30 31.87
N MET A 275 -19.13 -22.43 31.51
CA MET A 275 -17.91 -22.27 32.31
C MET A 275 -18.03 -21.20 33.42
N LEU A 276 -19.06 -20.36 33.39
CA LEU A 276 -19.18 -19.22 34.32
C LEU A 276 -19.31 -19.68 35.76
N LYS A 277 -20.17 -20.68 36.03
CA LYS A 277 -20.34 -21.22 37.40
C LYS A 277 -19.02 -21.73 37.98
N TYR A 278 -18.18 -22.35 37.15
CA TYR A 278 -16.88 -22.84 37.58
C TYR A 278 -15.92 -21.70 37.93
N ALA A 279 -15.87 -20.69 37.06
CA ALA A 279 -15.01 -19.51 37.19
C ALA A 279 -15.40 -18.64 38.39
N GLU A 280 -16.70 -18.37 38.56
CA GLU A 280 -17.23 -17.56 39.66
C GLU A 280 -16.98 -18.22 41.02
N ALA A 281 -17.18 -19.54 41.13
CA ALA A 281 -16.91 -20.29 42.36
C ALA A 281 -15.44 -20.23 42.81
N ARG A 282 -14.52 -19.86 41.91
CA ARG A 282 -13.07 -19.75 42.15
C ARG A 282 -12.57 -18.32 42.10
N ASN A 283 -13.47 -17.33 42.08
CA ASN A 283 -13.14 -15.91 42.01
C ASN A 283 -12.33 -15.49 40.76
N HIS A 284 -12.44 -16.23 39.66
CA HIS A 284 -11.75 -15.91 38.40
C HIS A 284 -12.34 -14.64 37.79
N CYS A 285 -11.47 -13.73 37.34
CA CYS A 285 -11.85 -12.65 36.41
C CYS A 285 -11.69 -13.17 34.98
N LEU A 286 -12.72 -13.03 34.15
CA LEU A 286 -12.72 -13.43 32.74
C LEU A 286 -12.68 -12.17 31.87
N LEU A 287 -11.60 -12.01 31.11
CA LEU A 287 -11.33 -10.82 30.30
C LEU A 287 -10.99 -11.21 28.86
N THR A 288 -11.62 -10.57 27.87
CA THR A 288 -11.18 -10.74 26.48
C THR A 288 -9.96 -9.85 26.18
N THR A 289 -9.14 -10.23 25.21
CA THR A 289 -8.01 -9.37 24.80
C THR A 289 -8.46 -8.08 24.11
N ALA A 290 -9.67 -8.07 23.54
CA ALA A 290 -10.30 -6.85 23.04
C ALA A 290 -10.70 -5.90 24.19
N GLN A 291 -11.24 -6.42 25.30
CA GLN A 291 -11.48 -5.63 26.50
C GLN A 291 -10.16 -5.10 27.10
N LEU A 292 -9.10 -5.93 27.12
CA LEU A 292 -7.78 -5.48 27.57
C LEU A 292 -7.22 -4.35 26.70
N LEU A 293 -7.39 -4.43 25.37
CA LEU A 293 -7.00 -3.36 24.45
C LEU A 293 -7.77 -2.06 24.73
N CYS A 294 -9.09 -2.15 24.96
CA CYS A 294 -9.92 -0.99 25.26
C CYS A 294 -9.54 -0.36 26.61
N LEU A 295 -9.31 -1.19 27.63
CA LEU A 295 -8.81 -0.76 28.93
C LEU A 295 -7.46 -0.02 28.78
N TYR A 296 -6.51 -0.60 28.03
CA TYR A 296 -5.22 0.03 27.75
C TYR A 296 -5.39 1.41 27.09
N ILE A 297 -6.24 1.53 26.06
CA ILE A 297 -6.51 2.80 25.38
C ILE A 297 -7.11 3.83 26.34
N GLU A 298 -8.07 3.43 27.16
CA GLU A 298 -8.72 4.31 28.14
C GLU A 298 -7.70 4.83 29.16
N LEU A 299 -6.84 3.97 29.68
CA LEU A 299 -5.80 4.33 30.64
C LEU A 299 -4.76 5.29 30.05
N LYS A 300 -4.38 5.13 28.77
CA LYS A 300 -3.48 6.06 28.10
C LYS A 300 -4.13 7.42 27.85
N LYS A 301 -5.45 7.47 27.61
CA LYS A 301 -6.19 8.72 27.41
C LYS A 301 -6.49 9.44 28.73
N ASN A 302 -6.81 8.70 29.77
CA ASN A 302 -7.26 9.22 31.06
C ASN A 302 -6.42 8.64 32.22
N PRO A 303 -5.14 9.02 32.37
CA PRO A 303 -4.27 8.43 33.40
C PRO A 303 -4.79 8.58 34.83
N SER A 304 -5.63 9.59 35.11
CA SER A 304 -6.20 9.86 36.43
C SER A 304 -7.16 8.78 36.93
N CYS A 305 -7.82 8.02 36.04
CA CYS A 305 -8.71 6.94 36.44
C CYS A 305 -8.02 5.57 36.54
N SER A 306 -6.68 5.52 36.42
CA SER A 306 -5.96 4.26 36.30
C SER A 306 -6.15 3.33 37.49
N ASP A 307 -5.97 3.87 38.70
CA ASP A 307 -6.13 3.09 39.91
C ASP A 307 -7.54 2.51 40.05
N GLU A 308 -8.58 3.30 39.76
CA GLU A 308 -9.97 2.88 39.87
C GLU A 308 -10.30 1.74 38.90
N LEU A 309 -9.93 1.87 37.63
CA LEU A 309 -10.21 0.86 36.62
C LEU A 309 -9.43 -0.44 36.85
N ILE A 310 -8.17 -0.36 37.29
CA ILE A 310 -7.40 -1.56 37.64
C ILE A 310 -7.96 -2.23 38.89
N GLN A 311 -8.38 -1.48 39.92
CA GLN A 311 -9.05 -2.05 41.10
C GLN A 311 -10.40 -2.69 40.75
N GLU A 312 -11.15 -2.13 39.80
CA GLU A 312 -12.37 -2.74 39.29
C GLU A 312 -12.07 -4.08 38.59
N LEU A 313 -11.04 -4.13 37.74
CA LEU A 313 -10.58 -5.37 37.11
C LEU A 313 -10.19 -6.43 38.17
N LEU A 314 -9.42 -6.04 39.18
CA LEU A 314 -8.94 -6.92 40.24
C LEU A 314 -10.07 -7.41 41.17
N SER A 315 -11.13 -6.62 41.36
CA SER A 315 -12.29 -6.99 42.17
C SER A 315 -13.35 -7.80 41.41
N THR A 316 -13.31 -7.79 40.07
CA THR A 316 -14.27 -8.50 39.21
C THR A 316 -14.23 -10.01 39.41
N VAL A 317 -15.39 -10.64 39.64
CA VAL A 317 -15.57 -12.10 39.60
C VAL A 317 -16.52 -12.45 38.46
N GLY A 318 -16.15 -13.43 37.64
CA GLY A 318 -16.84 -13.73 36.38
C GLY A 318 -16.39 -12.80 35.25
N LYS A 319 -17.30 -12.46 34.33
CA LYS A 319 -16.98 -11.63 33.17
C LYS A 319 -16.68 -10.19 33.57
N TYR A 320 -15.60 -9.63 33.02
CA TYR A 320 -15.34 -8.20 33.14
C TYR A 320 -16.45 -7.39 32.47
N PRO A 321 -17.11 -6.46 33.19
CA PRO A 321 -18.35 -5.83 32.69
C PRO A 321 -18.11 -4.68 31.71
N ARG A 322 -16.90 -4.13 31.62
CA ARG A 322 -16.58 -3.01 30.72
C ARG A 322 -16.14 -3.47 29.34
N TYR A 323 -16.24 -2.55 28.38
CA TYR A 323 -15.74 -2.72 27.01
C TYR A 323 -16.29 -3.96 26.30
N THR A 324 -17.53 -4.35 26.60
CA THR A 324 -18.20 -5.53 26.03
C THR A 324 -18.44 -5.39 24.52
N LYS A 325 -18.45 -4.15 24.02
CA LYS A 325 -18.51 -3.79 22.61
C LYS A 325 -17.27 -2.98 22.24
N PRO A 326 -16.19 -3.62 21.75
CA PRO A 326 -14.95 -2.93 21.40
C PRO A 326 -15.15 -1.80 20.38
N GLU A 327 -16.14 -1.90 19.50
CA GLU A 327 -16.53 -0.89 18.51
C GLU A 327 -16.89 0.47 19.12
N ASP A 328 -17.37 0.52 20.37
CA ASP A 328 -17.71 1.78 21.04
C ASP A 328 -16.45 2.55 21.48
N TYR A 329 -15.28 1.88 21.53
CA TYR A 329 -14.02 2.42 22.06
C TYR A 329 -12.91 2.51 21.00
N LEU A 330 -13.02 1.71 19.94
CA LEU A 330 -12.11 1.69 18.81
C LEU A 330 -12.69 2.53 17.66
N LEU A 331 -11.92 3.48 17.16
CA LEU A 331 -12.33 4.26 15.99
C LEU A 331 -12.39 3.35 14.75
N SER A 332 -13.58 3.23 14.14
CA SER A 332 -13.72 2.66 12.81
C SER A 332 -13.25 3.66 11.75
N GLN A 333 -12.51 3.18 10.75
CA GLN A 333 -12.18 3.97 9.56
C GLN A 333 -13.31 3.90 8.54
#